data_AF-R4K3U2-F1
#
_entry.id   AF-R4K3U2-F1
#
_cell.length_a   1.000
_cell.length_b   1.000
_cell.length_c   1.000
_cell.angle_alpha   90.00
_cell.angle_beta   90.00
_cell.angle_gamma   90.00
#
_symmetry.space_group_name_H-M   'P 1'
#
loop_
_entity.id
_entity.type
_entity.pdbx_description
1 polymer ?
#
loop_
_entity_poly.entity_id
_entity_poly.type
_entity_poly.pdbx_seq_one_letter_code
_entity_poly.pdbx_strand_id
1 'polypeptide(L)'
;MESNGNFSEKEMMQDLLATEKQVISSYSTGITETSCANLRNTLVNNFRSAQDIQYKVFDAMKQRAWYPTKDAPENEVQQLKTEVTQMVSELK
;
A
#
# COMPACT_ATOMS: atom_id res chain seq x y z
N MET A 1 -35.23 -16.79 2.17
CA MET A 1 -34.78 -15.67 3.01
C MET A 1 -33.90 -14.82 2.14
N GLU A 2 -34.42 -13.71 1.62
CA GLU A 2 -33.67 -12.77 0.79
C GLU A 2 -32.60 -12.12 1.66
N SER A 3 -31.32 -12.33 1.36
CA SER A 3 -30.26 -11.53 1.98
C SER A 3 -30.35 -10.14 1.35
N ASN A 4 -30.87 -9.15 2.09
CA ASN A 4 -30.69 -7.75 1.73
C ASN A 4 -29.18 -7.49 1.58
N GLY A 5 -28.72 -7.36 0.34
CA GLY A 5 -27.33 -7.19 -0.05
C GLY A 5 -26.76 -5.82 0.31
N ASN A 6 -26.84 -5.44 1.58
CA ASN A 6 -26.17 -4.26 2.10
C ASN A 6 -24.91 -4.71 2.85
N PHE A 7 -23.76 -4.52 2.20
CA PHE A 7 -22.46 -4.63 2.87
C PHE A 7 -22.40 -3.64 4.04
N SER A 8 -21.81 -4.06 5.15
CA SER A 8 -21.45 -3.13 6.22
C SER A 8 -20.39 -2.15 5.74
N GLU A 9 -20.32 -0.98 6.38
CA GLU A 9 -19.26 0.01 6.08
C GLU A 9 -17.86 -0.59 6.27
N LYS A 10 -17.69 -1.49 7.25
CA LYS A 10 -16.43 -2.19 7.47
C LYS A 10 -16.08 -3.12 6.31
N GLU A 11 -17.04 -3.86 5.77
CA GLU A 11 -16.83 -4.74 4.62
C GLU A 11 -16.52 -3.94 3.35
N MET A 12 -17.24 -2.83 3.11
CA MET A 12 -16.94 -1.93 1.99
C MET A 12 -15.53 -1.33 2.10
N MET A 13 -15.11 -0.93 3.29
CA MET A 13 -13.75 -0.40 3.50
C MET A 13 -12.67 -1.48 3.35
N GLN A 14 -12.95 -2.73 3.74
CA GLN A 14 -12.04 -3.86 3.49
C GLN A 14 -11.90 -4.16 1.99
N ASP A 15 -13.01 -4.16 1.26
CA ASP A 15 -13.02 -4.35 -0.19
C ASP A 15 -12.24 -3.25 -0.92
N LEU A 16 -12.46 -1.99 -0.52
CA LEU A 16 -11.71 -0.85 -1.02
C LEU A 16 -10.21 -0.99 -0.73
N LEU A 17 -9.85 -1.37 0.50
CA LEU A 17 -8.45 -1.59 0.88
C LEU A 17 -7.79 -2.70 0.07
N ALA A 18 -8.52 -3.80 -0.21
CA ALA A 18 -8.03 -4.91 -1.01
C ALA A 18 -7.84 -4.50 -2.48
N THR A 19 -8.80 -3.76 -3.02
CA THR A 19 -8.76 -3.24 -4.40
C THR A 19 -7.56 -2.33 -4.60
N GLU A 20 -7.34 -1.36 -3.70
CA GLU A 20 -6.20 -0.45 -3.80
C GLU A 20 -4.85 -1.19 -3.71
N LYS A 21 -4.74 -2.23 -2.86
CA LYS A 21 -3.54 -3.09 -2.83
C LYS A 21 -3.30 -3.80 -4.16
N GLN A 22 -4.36 -4.29 -4.79
CA GLN A 22 -4.27 -4.93 -6.11
C GLN A 22 -3.83 -3.93 -7.19
N VAL A 23 -4.42 -2.73 -7.21
CA VAL A 23 -4.06 -1.66 -8.14
C VAL A 23 -2.59 -1.26 -8.00
N ILE A 24 -2.11 -1.08 -6.76
CA ILE A 24 -0.70 -0.79 -6.47
C ILE A 24 0.21 -1.91 -7.00
N SER A 25 -0.15 -3.17 -6.79
CA SER A 25 0.62 -4.31 -7.31
C SER A 25 0.69 -4.31 -8.83
N SER A 26 -0.45 -4.09 -9.52
CA SER A 26 -0.50 -4.01 -10.98
C SER A 26 0.35 -2.87 -11.53
N TYR A 27 0.34 -1.70 -10.89
CA TYR A 27 1.22 -0.59 -11.28
C TYR A 27 2.69 -0.93 -11.08
N SER A 28 3.06 -1.58 -9.97
CA SER A 28 4.44 -2.01 -9.74
C SER A 28 4.94 -2.90 -10.87
N THR A 29 4.18 -3.93 -11.25
CA THR A 29 4.49 -4.81 -12.39
C THR A 29 4.64 -4.01 -13.69
N GLY A 30 3.67 -3.15 -14.00
CA GLY A 30 3.71 -2.34 -15.23
C GLY A 30 4.90 -1.38 -15.30
N ILE A 31 5.28 -0.77 -14.16
CA ILE A 31 6.45 0.11 -14.07
C ILE A 31 7.73 -0.69 -14.33
N THR A 32 7.86 -1.89 -13.79
CA THR A 32 9.07 -2.70 -13.97
C THR A 32 9.21 -3.26 -15.39
N GLU A 33 8.10 -3.49 -16.09
CA GLU A 33 8.09 -4.17 -17.39
C GLU A 33 7.99 -3.22 -18.61
N THR A 34 7.72 -1.92 -18.43
CA THR A 34 7.56 -0.99 -19.55
C THR A 34 8.90 -0.42 -20.05
N SER A 35 9.16 -0.45 -21.35
CA SER A 35 10.34 0.20 -21.96
C SER A 35 10.11 1.66 -22.36
N CYS A 36 8.85 2.11 -22.43
CA CYS A 36 8.49 3.46 -22.85
C CYS A 36 8.55 4.45 -21.67
N ALA A 37 9.45 5.43 -21.73
CA ALA A 37 9.65 6.40 -20.64
C ALA A 37 8.40 7.21 -20.31
N ASN A 38 7.65 7.65 -21.32
CA ASN A 38 6.42 8.42 -21.11
C ASN A 38 5.34 7.57 -20.41
N LEU A 39 5.20 6.31 -20.83
CA LEU A 39 4.27 5.37 -20.18
C LEU A 39 4.71 5.09 -18.74
N ARG A 40 6.02 4.85 -18.52
CA ARG A 40 6.59 4.66 -17.18
C ARG A 40 6.25 5.83 -16.26
N ASN A 41 6.42 7.06 -16.73
CA ASN A 41 6.12 8.25 -15.93
C ASN A 41 4.63 8.34 -15.57
N THR A 42 3.74 8.03 -16.52
CA THR A 42 2.28 7.97 -16.25
C THR A 42 1.96 6.92 -15.20
N LEU A 43 2.52 5.70 -15.32
CA LEU A 43 2.30 4.63 -14.35
C LEU A 43 2.82 5.00 -12.96
N VAL A 44 4.00 5.62 -12.86
CA VAL A 44 4.57 6.10 -11.58
C VAL A 44 3.68 7.17 -10.95
N ASN A 45 3.14 8.10 -11.74
CA ASN A 45 2.25 9.14 -11.21
C ASN A 45 0.95 8.52 -10.67
N ASN A 46 0.35 7.58 -11.41
CA ASN A 46 -0.86 6.90 -10.96
C ASN A 46 -0.62 6.00 -9.74
N PHE A 47 0.54 5.32 -9.69
CA PHE A 47 0.97 4.53 -8.55
C PHE A 47 1.01 5.37 -7.27
N ARG A 48 1.61 6.57 -7.32
CA ARG A 48 1.64 7.50 -6.18
C ARG A 48 0.24 7.90 -5.71
N SER A 49 -0.66 8.18 -6.64
CA SER A 49 -2.06 8.50 -6.31
C SER A 49 -2.77 7.33 -5.65
N ALA A 50 -2.60 6.10 -6.16
CA ALA A 50 -3.18 4.89 -5.56
C ALA A 50 -2.62 4.63 -4.15
N GLN A 51 -1.32 4.84 -3.93
CA GLN A 51 -0.71 4.75 -2.59
C GLN A 51 -1.31 5.75 -1.60
N ASP A 52 -1.53 7.00 -2.01
CA ASP A 52 -2.15 8.02 -1.16
C ASP A 52 -3.60 7.66 -0.79
N ILE A 53 -4.38 7.15 -1.76
CA ILE A 53 -5.75 6.67 -1.52
C ILE A 53 -5.73 5.48 -0.56
N GLN A 54 -4.92 4.47 -0.85
CA GLN A 54 -4.77 3.27 0.00
C GLN A 54 -4.42 3.64 1.44
N TYR A 55 -3.52 4.60 1.62
CA TYR A 55 -3.12 5.09 2.95
C TYR A 55 -4.30 5.76 3.68
N LYS A 56 -5.07 6.62 3.01
CA LYS A 56 -6.26 7.25 3.58
C LYS A 56 -7.31 6.23 4.01
N VAL A 57 -7.52 5.18 3.20
CA VAL A 57 -8.44 4.07 3.53
C VAL A 57 -7.96 3.33 4.76
N PHE A 58 -6.67 2.96 4.78
CA PHE A 58 -6.04 2.30 5.93
C PHE A 58 -6.17 3.15 7.21
N ASP A 59 -5.84 4.44 7.14
CA ASP A 59 -5.88 5.33 8.30
C ASP A 59 -7.31 5.49 8.84
N ALA A 60 -8.30 5.67 7.96
CA ALA A 60 -9.70 5.71 8.34
C ALA A 60 -10.16 4.41 9.04
N MET A 61 -9.71 3.25 8.55
CA MET A 61 -10.00 1.97 9.20
C MET A 61 -9.29 1.81 10.54
N LYS A 62 -8.05 2.30 10.66
CA LYS A 62 -7.28 2.32 11.91
C LYS A 62 -7.98 3.18 12.97
N GLN A 63 -8.39 4.40 12.61
CA GLN A 63 -9.11 5.33 13.51
C GLN A 63 -10.42 4.72 14.05
N ARG A 64 -11.07 3.85 13.26
CA ARG A 64 -12.30 3.13 13.65
C ARG A 64 -12.05 1.79 14.36
N ALA A 65 -10.79 1.47 14.68
CA ALA A 65 -10.36 0.19 15.22
C ALA A 65 -10.76 -1.04 14.36
N TRP A 66 -10.95 -0.84 13.05
CA TRP A 66 -11.28 -1.92 12.10
C TRP A 66 -10.05 -2.60 11.52
N TYR A 67 -8.89 -1.97 11.64
CA TYR A 67 -7.60 -2.51 11.23
C TYR A 67 -6.61 -2.45 12.39
N PRO A 68 -6.41 -3.54 13.16
CA PRO A 68 -5.46 -3.56 14.26
C PRO A 68 -4.04 -3.49 13.70
N THR A 69 -3.28 -2.48 14.14
CA THR A 69 -1.87 -2.32 13.83
C THR A 69 -1.04 -2.61 15.07
N LYS A 70 0.05 -3.36 14.91
CA LYS A 70 1.09 -3.44 15.94
C LYS A 70 2.21 -2.51 15.51
N ASP A 71 2.61 -1.59 16.37
CA ASP A 71 3.80 -0.80 16.13
C ASP A 71 5.02 -1.74 16.21
N ALA A 72 5.98 -1.56 15.30
CA ALA A 72 7.23 -2.29 15.34
C ALA A 72 8.06 -1.80 16.56
N PRO A 73 8.73 -2.71 17.29
CA PRO A 73 9.64 -2.30 18.37
C PRO A 73 10.71 -1.32 17.86
N GLU A 74 10.99 -0.25 18.61
CA GLU A 74 11.94 0.80 18.19
C GLU A 74 13.34 0.24 17.89
N ASN A 75 13.77 -0.77 18.64
CA ASN A 75 15.05 -1.45 18.42
C ASN A 75 15.10 -2.17 17.07
N GLU A 76 14.02 -2.83 16.64
CA GLU A 76 13.94 -3.48 15.33
C GLU A 76 14.00 -2.45 14.20
N VAL A 77 13.29 -1.32 14.36
CA VAL A 77 13.33 -0.21 13.38
C VAL A 77 14.75 0.35 13.25
N GLN A 78 15.44 0.58 14.37
CA GLN A 78 16.80 1.14 14.36
C GLN A 78 17.84 0.16 13.81
N GLN A 79 17.69 -1.14 14.11
CA GLN A 79 18.52 -2.19 13.53
C GLN A 79 18.35 -2.25 12.01
N LEU A 80 17.11 -2.31 11.51
CA LEU A 80 16.83 -2.38 10.07
C LEU A 80 17.37 -1.16 9.31
N LYS A 81 17.23 0.05 9.87
CA LYS A 81 17.80 1.28 9.28
C LYS A 81 19.32 1.17 9.12
N THR A 82 19.99 0.61 10.11
CA THR A 82 21.46 0.43 10.10
C THR A 82 21.85 -0.60 9.03
N GLU A 83 21.17 -1.74 9.00
CA GLU A 83 21.39 -2.81 8.00
C GLU A 83 21.17 -2.32 6.57
N VAL A 84 20.08 -1.60 6.30
CA VAL A 84 19.78 -1.03 4.97
C VAL A 84 20.82 0.00 4.56
N THR A 85 21.26 0.86 5.48
CA THR A 85 22.31 1.85 5.19
C THR A 85 23.63 1.18 4.84
N GLN A 86 23.97 0.11 5.56
CA GLN A 86 25.17 -0.68 5.29
C GLN A 86 25.09 -1.39 3.93
N MET A 87 23.99 -2.07 3.63
CA MET A 87 23.78 -2.71 2.31
C MET A 87 23.90 -1.70 1.17
N VAL A 88 23.34 -0.51 1.30
CA VAL A 88 23.45 0.55 0.28
C VAL A 88 24.90 1.03 0.12
N SER A 89 25.69 1.03 1.19
CA SER A 89 27.13 1.39 1.11
C SER A 89 27.96 0.34 0.40
N GLU A 90 27.63 -0.94 0.55
CA GLU A 90 28.33 -2.08 -0.09
C GLU A 90 28.00 -2.20 -1.59
N LEU A 91 26.93 -1.55 -2.06
CA LEU A 91 26.53 -1.50 -3.48
C LEU A 91 27.17 -0.35 -4.27
N LYS A 92 27.94 0.52 -3.62
CA LYS A 92 28.67 1.64 -4.25
C LYS A 92 30.11 1.25 -4.55
#